data_AF-A0A4P6A7Q8-F1
#
_entry.id   AF-A0A4P6A7Q8-F1
#
_cell.length_a   1.000
_cell.length_b   1.000
_cell.length_c   1.000
_cell.angle_alpha   90.00
_cell.angle_beta   90.00
_cell.angle_gamma   90.00
#
_symmetry.space_group_name_H-M   'P 1'
#
loop_
_entity.id
_entity.type
_entity.pdbx_description
1 polymer ?
#
loop_
_entity_poly.entity_id
_entity_poly.type
_entity_poly.pdbx_seq_one_letter_code
_entity_poly.pdbx_strand_id
1 'polypeptide(L)'
;MSIAITEQPNYAAYSIEELEDVLENIDKQAFPERYQAAKNELAAKRATLPPENNTDSALQEEYFTRPKWSELHPITRISNGTFLVLIGAMFVSVLTDFIVINSWLDNSNWAIVLLTVVYSAFYYLTIFVDKRYAQYVTKDLRGKMTLFGMPLLAFFLWFSFVDTALPYTLHLASDKQETERKFAYEKGSGSKHCRHPLLLKENGPLSDGRLCLRESEHKRLPNKGWVYVKGYESGFGFYIEGYRFR
;
A
#
# COMPACT_ATOMS: atom_id res chain seq x y z
N MET A 1 -18.49 22.71 72.63
CA MET A 1 -18.95 21.58 71.81
C MET A 1 -20.30 21.98 71.23
N SER A 2 -20.30 22.54 70.02
CA SER A 2 -21.50 22.98 69.30
C SER A 2 -21.27 22.74 67.81
N ILE A 3 -21.93 21.70 67.31
CA ILE A 3 -22.43 21.42 65.96
C ILE A 3 -21.83 22.28 64.84
N ALA A 4 -20.81 21.77 64.16
CA ALA A 4 -20.54 22.16 62.79
C ALA A 4 -21.65 21.54 61.94
N ILE A 5 -22.57 22.39 61.47
CA ILE A 5 -23.60 22.01 60.50
C ILE A 5 -22.84 21.56 59.26
N THR A 6 -22.81 20.27 58.97
CA THR A 6 -22.33 19.75 57.70
C THR A 6 -23.30 20.24 56.64
N GLU A 7 -23.02 21.40 56.05
CA GLU A 7 -23.71 21.84 54.84
C GLU A 7 -23.58 20.73 53.80
N GLN A 8 -24.70 20.04 53.56
CA GLN A 8 -24.79 19.13 52.42
C GLN A 8 -24.70 19.98 51.15
N PRO A 9 -23.90 19.56 50.15
CA PRO A 9 -23.80 20.29 48.90
C PRO A 9 -25.19 20.40 48.24
N ASN A 10 -25.57 21.62 47.87
CA ASN A 10 -26.84 21.87 47.18
C ASN A 10 -26.70 21.59 45.67
N TYR A 11 -26.78 20.32 45.29
CA TYR A 11 -26.64 19.87 43.90
C TYR A 11 -27.70 20.44 42.94
N ALA A 12 -28.83 20.93 43.44
CA ALA A 12 -29.83 21.61 42.62
C ALA A 12 -29.31 22.93 42.02
N ALA A 13 -28.34 23.57 42.67
CA ALA A 13 -27.72 24.81 42.20
C ALA A 13 -26.61 24.59 41.16
N TYR A 14 -26.15 23.35 40.97
CA TYR A 14 -25.00 23.03 40.12
C TYR A 14 -25.41 22.99 38.64
N SER A 15 -24.49 23.32 37.74
CA SER A 15 -24.65 23.10 36.30
C SER A 15 -24.55 21.60 35.95
N ILE A 16 -24.87 21.23 34.72
CA ILE A 16 -24.78 19.83 34.27
C ILE A 16 -23.32 19.36 34.28
N GLU A 17 -22.39 20.21 33.84
CA GLU A 17 -20.95 19.94 33.79
C GLU A 17 -20.36 19.82 35.20
N GLU A 18 -20.80 20.68 36.14
CA GLU A 18 -20.38 20.60 37.55
C GLU A 18 -20.88 19.31 38.22
N LEU A 19 -22.09 18.85 37.87
CA LEU A 19 -22.62 17.57 38.37
C LEU A 19 -21.88 16.36 37.79
N GLU A 20 -21.45 16.42 36.53
CA GLU A 20 -20.64 15.38 35.89
C GLU A 20 -19.25 15.27 36.54
N ASP A 21 -18.59 16.41 36.76
CA ASP A 21 -17.28 16.48 37.44
C ASP A 21 -17.35 15.95 38.89
N VAL A 22 -18.43 16.28 39.61
CA VAL A 22 -18.68 15.72 40.95
C VAL A 22 -18.85 14.20 40.89
N LEU A 23 -19.58 13.66 39.91
CA LEU A 23 -19.81 12.21 39.80
C LEU A 23 -18.55 11.43 39.39
N GLU A 24 -17.62 12.07 38.68
CA GLU A 24 -16.33 11.50 38.30
C GLU A 24 -15.36 11.46 39.48
N ASN A 25 -15.34 12.51 40.31
CA ASN A 25 -14.34 12.69 41.36
C ASN A 25 -14.80 12.29 42.77
N ILE A 26 -16.10 12.03 42.98
CA ILE A 26 -16.61 11.63 44.30
C ILE A 26 -16.25 10.20 44.66
N ASP A 27 -15.72 10.01 45.88
CA ASP A 27 -15.50 8.69 46.45
C ASP A 27 -16.85 8.03 46.80
N LYS A 28 -17.25 7.10 45.92
CA LYS A 28 -18.53 6.38 45.98
C LYS A 28 -18.64 5.49 47.21
N GLN A 29 -17.52 5.02 47.77
CA GLN A 29 -17.52 4.15 48.94
C GLN A 29 -17.66 4.95 50.23
N ALA A 30 -17.04 6.14 50.28
CA ALA A 30 -17.11 7.01 51.44
C ALA A 30 -18.44 7.82 51.52
N PHE A 31 -19.03 8.19 50.38
CA PHE A 31 -20.21 9.07 50.35
C PHE A 31 -21.30 8.63 49.35
N PRO A 32 -21.93 7.45 49.57
CA PRO A 32 -22.91 6.88 48.64
C PRO A 32 -24.19 7.73 48.50
N GLU A 33 -24.65 8.37 49.58
CA GLU A 33 -25.85 9.22 49.54
C GLU A 33 -25.63 10.47 48.69
N ARG A 34 -24.42 11.06 48.75
CA ARG A 34 -24.06 12.24 47.95
C ARG A 34 -23.94 11.90 46.47
N TYR A 35 -23.38 10.74 46.15
CA TYR A 35 -23.32 10.23 44.78
C TYR A 35 -24.72 10.05 44.18
N GLN A 36 -25.64 9.47 44.96
CA GLN A 36 -27.00 9.26 44.51
C GLN A 36 -27.78 10.57 44.34
N ALA A 37 -27.58 11.54 45.24
CA ALA A 37 -28.20 12.85 45.14
C ALA A 37 -27.75 13.61 43.88
N ALA A 38 -26.44 13.69 43.62
CA ALA A 38 -25.91 14.33 42.42
C ALA A 38 -26.37 13.65 41.12
N LYS A 39 -26.46 12.30 41.13
CA LYS A 39 -26.95 11.52 39.98
C LYS A 39 -28.43 11.78 39.69
N ASN A 40 -29.26 11.89 40.73
CA ASN A 40 -30.68 12.16 40.58
C ASN A 40 -30.94 13.59 40.06
N GLU A 41 -30.18 14.57 40.56
CA GLU A 41 -30.27 15.96 40.07
C GLU A 41 -29.79 16.11 38.62
N LEU A 42 -28.72 15.40 38.22
CA LEU A 42 -28.26 15.37 36.82
C LEU A 42 -29.35 14.81 35.90
N ALA A 43 -30.02 13.73 36.32
CA ALA A 43 -31.12 13.14 35.56
C ALA A 43 -32.33 14.08 35.48
N ALA A 44 -32.67 14.77 36.57
CA ALA A 44 -33.76 15.74 36.61
C ALA A 44 -33.50 16.93 35.68
N LYS A 45 -32.28 17.50 35.70
CA LYS A 45 -31.90 18.62 34.83
C LYS A 45 -31.88 18.22 33.35
N ARG A 46 -31.37 17.04 33.02
CA ARG A 46 -31.41 16.49 31.65
C ARG A 46 -32.83 16.20 31.15
N ALA A 47 -33.75 15.83 32.04
CA ALA A 47 -35.17 15.63 31.68
C ALA A 47 -35.92 16.95 31.42
N THR A 48 -35.42 18.08 31.94
CA THR A 48 -36.02 19.41 31.74
C THR A 48 -35.47 20.19 30.55
N LEU A 49 -34.40 19.71 29.91
CA LEU A 49 -33.93 20.27 28.64
C LEU A 49 -34.96 19.96 27.54
N PRO A 50 -35.30 20.91 26.64
CA PRO A 50 -36.04 20.59 25.43
C PRO A 50 -35.32 19.43 24.72
N PRO A 51 -36.02 18.50 24.05
CA PRO A 51 -35.38 17.37 23.40
C PRO A 51 -34.28 17.90 22.50
N GLU A 52 -33.05 17.79 22.99
CA GLU A 52 -31.86 18.20 22.27
C GLU A 52 -31.85 17.26 21.09
N ASN A 53 -32.09 17.82 19.91
CA ASN A 53 -32.16 17.10 18.65
C ASN A 53 -30.98 16.14 18.62
N ASN A 54 -31.22 14.85 18.87
CA ASN A 54 -30.24 13.88 19.35
C ASN A 54 -28.85 14.03 18.68
N THR A 55 -28.03 14.91 19.23
CA THR A 55 -26.62 15.09 18.86
C THR A 55 -25.69 14.61 19.96
N ASP A 56 -26.20 13.84 20.92
CA ASP A 56 -25.40 13.01 21.84
C ASP A 56 -25.42 11.52 21.47
N SER A 57 -25.86 11.21 20.25
CA SER A 57 -25.35 10.04 19.52
C SER A 57 -24.09 10.38 18.70
N ALA A 58 -23.53 11.60 18.85
CA ALA A 58 -22.40 12.10 18.06
C ALA A 58 -21.02 11.97 18.74
N LEU A 59 -20.86 11.01 19.67
CA LEU A 59 -19.55 10.49 20.09
C LEU A 59 -19.49 8.96 20.05
N GLN A 60 -20.38 8.32 19.30
CA GLN A 60 -19.91 7.20 18.52
C GLN A 60 -19.12 7.83 17.38
N GLU A 61 -17.81 8.00 17.55
CA GLU A 61 -16.93 7.89 16.39
C GLU A 61 -17.45 6.67 15.65
N GLU A 62 -18.15 6.89 14.55
CA GLU A 62 -18.46 5.83 13.62
C GLU A 62 -17.08 5.42 13.12
N TYR A 63 -16.50 4.46 13.85
CA TYR A 63 -15.41 3.60 13.41
C TYR A 63 -15.99 2.92 12.19
N PHE A 64 -15.97 3.65 11.07
CA PHE A 64 -16.24 3.16 9.75
C PHE A 64 -15.07 2.22 9.51
N THR A 65 -15.24 1.01 10.01
CA THR A 65 -14.27 -0.05 9.90
C THR A 65 -14.07 -0.26 8.41
N ARG A 66 -12.80 -0.28 7.99
CA ARG A 66 -12.44 -0.57 6.60
C ARG A 66 -13.26 -1.80 6.15
N PRO A 67 -14.00 -1.71 5.04
CA PRO A 67 -14.87 -2.82 4.63
C PRO A 67 -14.04 -4.09 4.48
N LYS A 68 -14.57 -5.21 5.00
CA LYS A 68 -13.88 -6.49 4.84
C LYS A 68 -13.84 -6.86 3.36
N TRP A 69 -12.84 -7.63 2.95
CA TRP A 69 -12.70 -8.06 1.56
C TRP A 69 -13.96 -8.76 1.02
N SER A 70 -14.62 -9.57 1.85
CA SER A 70 -15.87 -10.27 1.53
C SER A 70 -17.08 -9.35 1.41
N GLU A 71 -17.01 -8.14 1.95
CA GLU A 71 -18.10 -7.15 1.95
C GLU A 71 -18.03 -6.19 0.77
N LEU A 72 -16.89 -6.15 0.07
CA LEU A 72 -16.70 -5.38 -1.16
C LEU A 72 -17.50 -5.98 -2.32
N HIS A 73 -17.92 -5.15 -3.26
CA HIS A 73 -18.51 -5.63 -4.51
C HIS A 73 -17.48 -6.47 -5.30
N PRO A 74 -17.90 -7.53 -6.03
CA PRO A 74 -16.96 -8.36 -6.80
C PRO A 74 -16.05 -7.58 -7.75
N ILE A 75 -16.60 -6.54 -8.41
CA ILE A 75 -15.84 -5.65 -9.30
C ILE A 75 -14.70 -4.95 -8.54
N THR A 76 -14.97 -4.43 -7.34
CA THR A 76 -13.97 -3.81 -6.48
C THR A 76 -12.90 -4.80 -6.03
N ARG A 77 -13.28 -6.05 -5.72
CA ARG A 77 -12.31 -7.11 -5.38
C ARG A 77 -11.41 -7.42 -6.56
N ILE A 78 -11.95 -7.49 -7.77
CA ILE A 78 -11.17 -7.70 -8.99
C ILE A 78 -10.19 -6.53 -9.19
N SER A 79 -10.66 -5.29 -9.10
CA SER A 79 -9.79 -4.11 -9.25
C SER A 79 -8.65 -4.10 -8.24
N ASN A 80 -8.94 -4.34 -6.97
CA ASN A 80 -7.93 -4.43 -5.91
C ASN A 80 -6.99 -5.62 -6.13
N GLY A 81 -7.51 -6.75 -6.60
CA GLY A 81 -6.72 -7.94 -6.94
C GLY A 81 -5.74 -7.66 -8.08
N THR A 82 -6.19 -7.02 -9.16
CA THR A 82 -5.34 -6.56 -10.26
C THR A 82 -4.24 -5.63 -9.75
N PHE A 83 -4.58 -4.69 -8.87
CA PHE A 83 -3.58 -3.80 -8.28
C PHE A 83 -2.51 -4.55 -7.46
N LEU A 84 -2.92 -5.57 -6.69
CA LEU A 84 -1.97 -6.42 -5.95
C LEU A 84 -1.06 -7.22 -6.89
N VAL A 85 -1.57 -7.69 -8.03
CA VAL A 85 -0.75 -8.35 -9.07
C VAL A 85 0.29 -7.38 -9.64
N LEU A 86 -0.09 -6.12 -9.90
CA LEU A 86 0.83 -5.08 -10.36
C LEU A 86 1.93 -4.78 -9.34
N ILE A 87 1.62 -4.77 -8.04
CA ILE A 87 2.63 -4.67 -6.98
C ILE A 87 3.56 -5.89 -7.02
N GLY A 88 3.01 -7.10 -7.15
CA GLY A 88 3.77 -8.34 -7.26
C GLY A 88 4.78 -8.32 -8.42
N ALA A 89 4.40 -7.71 -9.53
CA ALA A 89 5.24 -7.60 -10.73
C ALA A 89 6.57 -6.88 -10.49
N MET A 90 6.63 -5.92 -9.56
CA MET A 90 7.86 -5.20 -9.21
C MET A 90 8.97 -6.15 -8.75
N PHE A 91 8.60 -7.25 -8.08
CA PHE A 91 9.55 -8.19 -7.53
C PHE A 91 10.21 -9.07 -8.59
N VAL A 92 9.62 -9.23 -9.78
CA VAL A 92 10.21 -10.06 -10.86
C VAL A 92 11.59 -9.53 -11.24
N SER A 93 11.73 -8.21 -11.41
CA SER A 93 13.01 -7.56 -11.73
C SER A 93 14.09 -7.76 -10.67
N VAL A 94 13.69 -8.01 -9.41
CA VAL A 94 14.60 -8.19 -8.27
C VAL A 94 14.98 -9.65 -8.07
N LEU A 95 14.04 -10.56 -8.34
CA LEU A 95 14.18 -11.98 -8.04
C LEU A 95 14.68 -12.81 -9.23
N THR A 96 14.75 -12.22 -10.42
CA THR A 96 15.12 -12.93 -11.64
C THR A 96 16.26 -12.21 -12.36
N ASP A 97 17.22 -13.00 -12.86
CA ASP A 97 18.28 -12.52 -13.75
C ASP A 97 17.80 -12.63 -15.20
N PHE A 98 16.72 -11.91 -15.52
CA PHE A 98 16.10 -11.88 -16.85
C PHE A 98 16.35 -10.53 -17.53
N ILE A 99 16.77 -10.59 -18.79
CA ILE A 99 17.01 -9.42 -19.65
C ILE A 99 15.95 -9.42 -20.75
N VAL A 100 15.29 -8.27 -20.97
CA VAL A 100 14.17 -8.15 -21.90
C VAL A 100 14.72 -7.77 -23.28
N ILE A 101 14.01 -8.15 -24.35
CA ILE A 101 14.38 -7.73 -25.71
C ILE A 101 13.96 -6.27 -25.98
N ASN A 102 14.83 -5.46 -26.58
CA ASN A 102 14.57 -4.05 -26.90
C ASN A 102 13.35 -3.87 -27.80
N SER A 103 13.14 -4.78 -28.77
CA SER A 103 11.96 -4.71 -29.66
C SER A 103 10.62 -4.76 -28.90
N TRP A 104 10.59 -5.38 -27.71
CA TRP A 104 9.44 -5.33 -26.83
C TRP A 104 9.31 -3.97 -26.16
N LEU A 105 10.40 -3.49 -25.55
CA LEU A 105 10.45 -2.22 -24.81
C LEU A 105 10.15 -1.01 -25.71
N ASP A 106 10.67 -1.01 -26.93
CA ASP A 106 10.46 0.06 -27.90
C ASP A 106 8.97 0.21 -28.28
N ASN A 107 8.21 -0.89 -28.17
CA ASN A 107 6.80 -0.94 -28.53
C ASN A 107 5.84 -1.07 -27.33
N SER A 108 6.32 -1.10 -26.08
CA SER A 108 5.47 -1.35 -24.92
C SER A 108 4.75 -0.09 -24.40
N ASN A 109 5.28 1.10 -24.68
CA ASN A 109 4.77 2.37 -24.14
C ASN A 109 3.27 2.62 -24.41
N TRP A 110 2.78 2.34 -25.62
CA TRP A 110 1.36 2.53 -25.93
C TRP A 110 0.47 1.57 -25.15
N ALA A 111 0.93 0.34 -24.92
CA ALA A 111 0.21 -0.65 -24.14
C ALA A 111 0.14 -0.23 -22.66
N ILE A 112 1.21 0.32 -22.11
CA ILE A 112 1.25 0.87 -20.75
C ILE A 112 0.21 1.99 -20.59
N VAL A 113 0.16 2.93 -21.54
CA VAL A 113 -0.81 4.03 -21.52
C VAL A 113 -2.24 3.50 -21.63
N LEU A 114 -2.51 2.59 -22.58
CA LEU A 114 -3.82 1.99 -22.77
C LEU A 114 -4.30 1.25 -21.52
N LEU A 115 -3.45 0.39 -20.95
CA LEU A 115 -3.76 -0.38 -19.75
C LEU A 115 -3.99 0.53 -18.54
N THR A 116 -3.26 1.63 -18.43
CA THR A 116 -3.48 2.66 -17.40
C THR A 116 -4.85 3.30 -17.55
N VAL A 117 -5.25 3.70 -18.77
CA VAL A 117 -6.56 4.30 -19.02
C VAL A 117 -7.68 3.31 -18.71
N VAL A 118 -7.56 2.07 -19.18
CA VAL A 118 -8.53 0.99 -18.93
C VAL A 118 -8.65 0.72 -17.43
N TYR A 119 -7.53 0.58 -16.73
CA TYR A 119 -7.52 0.38 -15.28
C TYR A 119 -8.15 1.57 -14.54
N SER A 120 -7.85 2.81 -14.95
CA SER A 120 -8.41 4.01 -14.32
C SER A 120 -9.92 4.08 -14.50
N ALA A 121 -10.42 3.82 -15.71
CA ALA A 121 -11.86 3.77 -15.98
C ALA A 121 -12.53 2.67 -15.13
N PHE A 122 -11.91 1.48 -15.06
CA PHE A 122 -12.40 0.38 -14.24
C PHE A 122 -12.39 0.73 -12.75
N TYR A 123 -11.34 1.38 -12.25
CA TYR A 123 -11.22 1.85 -10.87
C TYR A 123 -12.34 2.83 -10.51
N TYR A 124 -12.59 3.84 -11.34
CA TYR A 124 -13.69 4.78 -11.11
C TYR A 124 -15.07 4.12 -11.22
N LEU A 125 -15.22 3.14 -12.12
CA LEU A 125 -16.44 2.32 -12.17
C LEU A 125 -16.67 1.57 -10.86
N THR A 126 -15.60 1.06 -10.21
CA THR A 126 -15.74 0.40 -8.90
C THR A 126 -16.27 1.35 -7.84
N ILE A 127 -15.80 2.61 -7.82
CA ILE A 127 -16.28 3.64 -6.90
C ILE A 127 -17.75 3.98 -7.19
N PHE A 128 -18.14 4.05 -8.45
CA PHE A 128 -19.54 4.35 -8.82
C PHE A 128 -20.51 3.23 -8.40
N VAL A 129 -20.11 1.96 -8.57
CA VAL A 129 -20.98 0.80 -8.32
C VAL A 129 -20.99 0.39 -6.85
N ASP A 130 -19.83 0.40 -6.18
CA ASP A 130 -19.68 -0.06 -4.81
C ASP A 130 -19.81 1.09 -3.82
N LYS A 131 -21.04 1.34 -3.37
CA LYS A 131 -21.35 2.45 -2.43
C LYS A 131 -20.54 2.38 -1.13
N ARG A 132 -20.24 1.18 -0.62
CA ARG A 132 -19.44 1.01 0.61
C ARG A 132 -18.00 1.41 0.37
N TYR A 133 -17.44 0.99 -0.76
CA TYR A 133 -16.11 1.40 -1.18
C TYR A 133 -16.03 2.90 -1.45
N ALA A 134 -17.04 3.47 -2.10
CA ALA A 134 -17.14 4.91 -2.36
C ALA A 134 -17.11 5.71 -1.05
N GLN A 135 -17.99 5.36 -0.10
CA GLN A 135 -18.05 6.00 1.21
C GLN A 135 -16.70 5.96 1.93
N TYR A 136 -16.02 4.80 1.90
CA TYR A 136 -14.69 4.65 2.47
C TYR A 136 -13.65 5.55 1.79
N VAL A 137 -13.61 5.57 0.45
CA VAL A 137 -12.62 6.35 -0.32
C VAL A 137 -12.91 7.85 -0.25
N THR A 138 -14.15 8.30 -0.08
CA THR A 138 -14.45 9.75 -0.02
C THR A 138 -14.47 10.34 1.38
N LYS A 139 -14.33 9.51 2.43
CA LYS A 139 -14.50 9.92 3.84
C LYS A 139 -13.52 11.01 4.27
N ASP A 140 -12.23 10.74 4.17
CA ASP A 140 -11.17 11.58 4.71
C ASP A 140 -10.24 12.09 3.61
N LEU A 141 -9.31 12.97 4.00
CA LEU A 141 -8.33 13.51 3.07
C LEU A 141 -7.50 12.39 2.43
N ARG A 142 -7.13 11.35 3.19
CA ARG A 142 -6.35 10.21 2.71
C ARG A 142 -7.10 9.41 1.64
N GLY A 143 -8.39 9.16 1.83
CA GLY A 143 -9.24 8.54 0.83
C GLY A 143 -9.35 9.38 -0.43
N LYS A 144 -9.57 10.70 -0.30
CA LYS A 144 -9.61 11.62 -1.44
C LYS A 144 -8.27 11.66 -2.19
N MET A 145 -7.14 11.61 -1.49
CA MET A 145 -5.83 11.45 -2.13
C MET A 145 -5.73 10.12 -2.88
N THR A 146 -6.28 9.03 -2.33
CA THR A 146 -6.28 7.70 -2.96
C THR A 146 -7.05 7.70 -4.29
N LEU A 147 -8.12 8.49 -4.39
CA LEU A 147 -8.93 8.63 -5.60
C LEU A 147 -8.13 9.09 -6.83
N PHE A 148 -7.09 9.90 -6.62
CA PHE A 148 -6.17 10.35 -7.67
C PHE A 148 -4.85 9.58 -7.68
N GLY A 149 -4.38 9.18 -6.49
CA GLY A 149 -3.11 8.49 -6.31
C GLY A 149 -3.11 7.07 -6.86
N MET A 150 -4.24 6.35 -6.79
CA MET A 150 -4.32 4.97 -7.29
C MET A 150 -4.08 4.86 -8.81
N PRO A 151 -4.78 5.63 -9.67
CA PRO A 151 -4.49 5.67 -11.10
C PRO A 151 -3.03 6.02 -11.42
N LEU A 152 -2.48 7.04 -10.74
CA LEU A 152 -1.10 7.47 -10.92
C LEU A 152 -0.11 6.39 -10.52
N LEU A 153 -0.35 5.71 -9.39
CA LEU A 153 0.50 4.62 -8.93
C LEU A 153 0.41 3.42 -9.87
N ALA A 154 -0.79 3.10 -10.37
CA ALA A 154 -0.97 2.04 -11.36
C ALA A 154 -0.17 2.29 -12.63
N PHE A 155 -0.11 3.55 -13.12
CA PHE A 155 0.74 3.92 -14.25
C PHE A 155 2.21 3.50 -14.06
N PHE A 156 2.80 3.81 -12.90
CA PHE A 156 4.17 3.39 -12.60
C PHE A 156 4.33 1.87 -12.47
N LEU A 157 3.34 1.20 -11.89
CA LEU A 157 3.39 -0.26 -11.75
C LEU A 157 3.22 -0.99 -13.08
N TRP A 158 2.53 -0.39 -14.06
CA TRP A 158 2.41 -0.95 -15.40
C TRP A 158 3.75 -1.05 -16.12
N PHE A 159 4.72 -0.16 -15.88
CA PHE A 159 6.08 -0.34 -16.40
C PHE A 159 6.69 -1.65 -15.88
N SER A 160 6.65 -1.89 -14.57
CA SER A 160 7.20 -3.14 -14.00
C SER A 160 6.48 -4.38 -14.53
N PHE A 161 5.16 -4.30 -14.74
CA PHE A 161 4.38 -5.39 -15.28
C PHE A 161 4.67 -5.65 -16.76
N VAL A 162 4.52 -4.64 -17.61
CA VAL A 162 4.61 -4.78 -19.07
C VAL A 162 6.05 -4.94 -19.52
N ASP A 163 7.01 -4.22 -18.94
CA ASP A 163 8.39 -4.25 -19.42
C ASP A 163 9.22 -5.37 -18.79
N THR A 164 8.72 -6.05 -17.76
CA THR A 164 9.50 -7.10 -17.09
C THR A 164 8.69 -8.35 -16.78
N ALA A 165 7.64 -8.24 -15.97
CA ALA A 165 6.92 -9.44 -15.49
C ALA A 165 6.22 -10.21 -16.61
N LEU A 166 5.61 -9.49 -17.55
CA LEU A 166 4.92 -10.08 -18.69
C LEU A 166 5.91 -10.76 -19.66
N PRO A 167 6.98 -10.10 -20.16
CA PRO A 167 8.04 -10.74 -20.93
C PRO A 167 8.63 -11.97 -20.26
N TYR A 168 8.89 -11.91 -18.95
CA TYR A 168 9.41 -13.05 -18.20
C TYR A 168 8.41 -14.22 -18.16
N THR A 169 7.13 -13.94 -17.91
CA THR A 169 6.10 -14.98 -17.88
C THR A 169 5.91 -15.61 -19.27
N LEU A 170 5.93 -14.79 -20.32
CA LEU A 170 5.87 -15.26 -21.71
C LEU A 170 7.13 -16.07 -22.07
N HIS A 171 8.31 -15.63 -21.62
CA HIS A 171 9.54 -16.39 -21.74
C HIS A 171 9.39 -17.78 -21.12
N LEU A 172 8.86 -17.86 -19.89
CA LEU A 172 8.66 -19.14 -19.20
C LEU A 172 7.77 -20.12 -19.97
N ALA A 173 6.75 -19.61 -20.68
CA ALA A 173 5.80 -20.40 -21.46
C ALA A 173 6.24 -20.64 -22.93
N SER A 174 7.26 -19.94 -23.41
CA SER A 174 7.76 -20.05 -24.78
C SER A 174 8.79 -21.17 -24.96
N ASP A 175 8.98 -21.60 -26.21
CA ASP A 175 10.14 -22.40 -26.59
C ASP A 175 11.43 -21.59 -26.38
N LYS A 176 12.42 -22.22 -25.76
CA LYS A 176 13.68 -21.58 -25.38
C LYS A 176 14.84 -22.28 -26.04
N GLN A 177 15.82 -21.50 -26.45
CA GLN A 177 17.09 -22.02 -26.95
C GLN A 177 18.20 -21.72 -25.95
N GLU A 178 18.97 -22.74 -25.58
CA GLU A 178 20.18 -22.56 -24.79
C GLU A 178 21.24 -21.86 -25.65
N THR A 179 21.71 -20.69 -25.23
CA THR A 179 22.69 -19.90 -25.96
C THR A 179 23.75 -19.32 -25.00
N GLU A 180 24.93 -19.05 -25.54
CA GLU A 180 25.98 -18.29 -24.86
C GLU A 180 26.18 -16.96 -25.60
N ARG A 181 26.09 -15.85 -24.88
CA ARG A 181 26.25 -14.50 -25.40
C ARG A 181 27.40 -13.78 -24.74
N LYS A 182 28.03 -12.87 -25.47
CA LYS A 182 29.17 -12.08 -24.99
C LYS A 182 28.72 -10.65 -24.74
N PHE A 183 28.69 -10.24 -23.49
CA PHE A 183 28.32 -8.89 -23.08
C PHE A 183 29.53 -8.04 -22.76
N ALA A 184 29.49 -6.76 -23.12
CA ALA A 184 30.37 -5.78 -22.48
C ALA A 184 29.84 -5.51 -21.07
N TYR A 185 30.73 -5.19 -20.14
CA TYR A 185 30.30 -4.84 -18.80
C TYR A 185 31.00 -3.60 -18.27
N GLU A 186 30.35 -2.96 -17.30
CA GLU A 186 30.91 -1.92 -16.44
C GLU A 186 30.55 -2.21 -14.98
N LYS A 187 31.48 -1.97 -14.05
CA LYS A 187 31.17 -2.08 -12.62
C LYS A 187 30.14 -1.02 -12.23
N GLY A 188 29.04 -1.46 -11.63
CA GLY A 188 28.00 -0.57 -11.13
C GLY A 188 28.19 -0.17 -9.68
N SER A 189 27.39 0.80 -9.23
CA SER A 189 27.24 1.11 -7.81
C SER A 189 26.35 0.06 -7.13
N GLY A 190 26.82 -0.47 -6.00
CA GLY A 190 26.09 -1.48 -5.24
C GLY A 190 24.75 -0.99 -4.70
N SER A 191 23.80 -1.90 -4.59
CA SER A 191 22.49 -1.69 -3.96
C SER A 191 22.25 -2.74 -2.87
N LYS A 192 21.18 -2.58 -2.08
CA LYS A 192 20.80 -3.54 -1.02
C LYS A 192 20.63 -4.97 -1.54
N HIS A 193 20.11 -5.12 -2.76
CA HIS A 193 19.79 -6.42 -3.37
C HIS A 193 20.91 -6.95 -4.27
N CYS A 194 21.88 -6.12 -4.63
CA CYS A 194 23.03 -6.49 -5.45
C CYS A 194 24.23 -5.62 -5.07
N ARG A 195 25.05 -6.08 -4.11
CA ARG A 195 26.17 -5.29 -3.57
C ARG A 195 27.33 -5.09 -4.55
N HIS A 196 27.50 -6.03 -5.47
CA HIS A 196 28.60 -6.06 -6.42
C HIS A 196 28.07 -6.28 -7.85
N PRO A 197 27.38 -5.28 -8.43
CA PRO A 197 26.78 -5.40 -9.74
C PRO A 197 27.82 -5.22 -10.85
N LEU A 198 27.78 -6.10 -11.85
CA LEU A 198 28.25 -5.80 -13.19
C LEU A 198 27.06 -5.38 -14.03
N LEU A 199 27.10 -4.15 -14.55
CA LEU A 199 26.12 -3.67 -15.52
C LEU A 199 26.50 -4.27 -16.87
N LEU A 200 25.62 -5.12 -17.38
CA LEU A 200 25.75 -5.69 -18.71
C LEU A 200 25.26 -4.66 -19.71
N LYS A 201 26.16 -4.25 -20.59
CA LYS A 201 25.88 -3.37 -21.71
C LYS A 201 26.02 -4.21 -22.96
N GLU A 202 24.95 -4.37 -23.73
CA GLU A 202 25.02 -5.14 -24.98
C GLU A 202 24.85 -4.28 -26.23
N ASN A 203 25.55 -4.72 -27.28
CA ASN A 203 25.41 -4.32 -28.67
C ASN A 203 24.51 -5.36 -29.37
N GLY A 204 23.18 -5.22 -29.29
CA GLY A 204 22.29 -6.22 -29.89
C GLY A 204 20.80 -5.98 -29.65
N PRO A 205 19.97 -7.04 -29.74
CA PRO A 205 18.54 -6.93 -29.55
C PRO A 205 18.12 -6.92 -28.07
N LEU A 206 19.00 -7.23 -27.11
CA LEU A 206 18.68 -7.26 -25.69
C LEU A 206 18.91 -5.91 -25.01
N SER A 207 18.12 -5.64 -23.99
CA SER A 207 18.27 -4.45 -23.15
C SER A 207 19.51 -4.53 -22.26
N ASP A 208 19.87 -3.39 -21.66
CA ASP A 208 20.86 -3.39 -20.58
C ASP A 208 20.40 -4.31 -19.44
N GLY A 209 21.36 -4.99 -18.83
CA GLY A 209 21.13 -5.98 -17.77
C GLY A 209 22.09 -5.81 -16.60
N ARG A 210 21.99 -6.72 -15.63
CA ARG A 210 22.92 -6.76 -14.49
C ARG A 210 23.25 -8.19 -14.10
N LEU A 211 24.48 -8.39 -13.61
CA LEU A 211 24.92 -9.60 -12.92
C LEU A 211 25.35 -9.26 -11.51
N CYS A 212 24.91 -10.04 -10.53
CA CYS A 212 25.30 -9.87 -9.13
C CYS A 212 26.40 -10.86 -8.78
N LEU A 213 27.62 -10.35 -8.59
CA LEU A 213 28.80 -11.16 -8.28
C LEU A 213 29.06 -11.28 -6.78
N ARG A 214 29.93 -12.23 -6.41
CA ARG A 214 30.57 -12.22 -5.08
C ARG A 214 31.62 -11.12 -5.00
N GLU A 215 31.89 -10.65 -3.79
CA GLU A 215 32.87 -9.58 -3.55
C GLU A 215 34.26 -9.89 -4.12
N SER A 216 34.72 -11.14 -3.95
CA SER A 216 36.04 -11.58 -4.41
C SER A 216 36.16 -11.56 -5.94
N GLU A 217 35.11 -11.95 -6.65
CA GLU A 217 35.06 -11.93 -8.12
C GLU A 217 35.03 -10.49 -8.61
N HIS A 218 34.14 -9.67 -8.04
CA HIS A 218 34.01 -8.26 -8.41
C HIS A 218 35.29 -7.46 -8.18
N LYS A 219 36.04 -7.73 -7.10
CA LYS A 219 37.32 -7.06 -6.82
C LYS A 219 38.42 -7.42 -7.83
N ARG A 220 38.44 -8.66 -8.33
CA ARG A 220 39.46 -9.15 -9.27
C ARG A 220 39.28 -8.61 -10.68
N LEU A 221 38.06 -8.26 -11.06
CA LEU A 221 37.75 -7.80 -12.42
C LEU A 221 38.20 -6.35 -12.65
N PRO A 222 38.57 -5.98 -13.89
CA PRO A 222 38.75 -4.58 -14.26
C PRO A 222 37.40 -3.82 -14.25
N ASN A 223 37.44 -2.48 -14.25
CA ASN A 223 36.24 -1.64 -14.21
C ASN A 223 35.32 -1.82 -15.44
N LYS A 224 35.90 -2.17 -16.58
CA LYS A 224 35.19 -2.49 -17.83
C LYS A 224 35.83 -3.73 -18.45
N GLY A 225 35.04 -4.52 -19.16
CA GLY A 225 35.53 -5.73 -19.81
C GLY A 225 34.45 -6.47 -20.57
N TRP A 226 34.69 -7.75 -20.81
CA TRP A 226 33.75 -8.66 -21.47
C TRP A 226 33.46 -9.86 -20.58
N VAL A 227 32.21 -10.33 -20.61
CA VAL A 227 31.78 -11.54 -19.91
C VAL A 227 30.97 -12.41 -20.86
N TYR A 228 31.18 -13.72 -20.79
CA TYR A 228 30.36 -14.69 -21.51
C TYR A 228 29.27 -15.17 -20.56
N VAL A 229 28.02 -15.02 -20.99
CA VAL A 229 26.83 -15.32 -20.20
C VAL A 229 26.09 -16.44 -20.91
N LYS A 230 25.85 -17.52 -20.18
CA LYS A 230 25.13 -18.70 -20.64
C LYS A 230 23.71 -18.67 -20.08
N GLY A 231 22.74 -19.00 -20.91
CA GLY A 231 21.34 -18.95 -20.52
C GLY A 231 20.38 -19.41 -21.59
N TYR A 232 19.12 -19.05 -21.42
CA TYR A 232 18.01 -19.44 -22.29
C TYR A 232 17.44 -18.20 -22.97
N GLU A 233 17.40 -18.24 -24.30
CA GLU A 233 16.87 -17.17 -25.14
C GLU A 233 15.50 -17.52 -25.71
N SER A 234 14.65 -16.50 -25.82
CA SER A 234 13.32 -16.55 -26.45
C SER A 234 13.04 -15.24 -27.19
N GLY A 235 11.91 -15.19 -27.91
CA GLY A 235 11.42 -13.94 -28.51
C GLY A 235 11.09 -12.81 -27.53
N PHE A 236 11.07 -13.07 -26.21
CA PHE A 236 10.74 -12.07 -25.18
C PHE A 236 11.96 -11.56 -24.41
N GLY A 237 13.09 -12.26 -24.50
CA GLY A 237 14.28 -11.95 -23.72
C GLY A 237 15.14 -13.17 -23.42
N PHE A 238 16.08 -12.98 -22.49
CA PHE A 238 17.15 -13.89 -22.13
C PHE A 238 17.22 -14.10 -20.62
N TYR A 239 17.11 -15.36 -20.18
CA TYR A 239 17.26 -15.76 -18.79
C TYR A 239 18.69 -16.26 -18.53
N ILE A 240 19.38 -15.64 -17.58
CA ILE A 240 20.76 -15.98 -17.24
C ILE A 240 20.79 -17.19 -16.32
N GLU A 241 21.58 -18.21 -16.69
CA GLU A 241 21.83 -19.39 -15.85
C GLU A 241 23.26 -19.38 -15.27
N GLY A 242 24.23 -18.86 -16.02
CA GLY A 242 25.61 -18.81 -15.58
C GLY A 242 26.46 -17.83 -16.37
N TYR A 243 27.68 -17.62 -15.90
CA TYR A 243 28.64 -16.73 -16.55
C TYR A 243 30.07 -17.25 -16.39
N ARG A 244 30.94 -16.85 -17.32
CA ARG A 244 32.38 -17.07 -17.24
C ARG A 244 33.15 -15.84 -17.71
N PHE A 245 34.22 -15.55 -17.00
CA PHE A 245 35.22 -14.57 -17.39
C PHE A 245 36.35 -15.28 -18.12
N ARG A 246 36.88 -14.66 -19.17
CA ARG A 246 38.03 -15.17 -19.94
C ARG A 246 39.31 -14.49 -19.48
#